data_AF-A0A0C3EUS5-F1
#
_entry.id   AF-A0A0C3EUS5-F1
#
_cell.length_a   1.000
_cell.length_b   1.000
_cell.length_c   1.000
_cell.angle_alpha   90.00
_cell.angle_beta   90.00
_cell.angle_gamma   90.00
#
_symmetry.space_group_name_H-M   'P 1'
#
loop_
_entity.id
_entity.type
_entity.pdbx_description
1 polymer ?
#
loop_
_entity_poly.entity_id
_entity_poly.type
_entity_poly.pdbx_seq_one_letter_code
_entity_poly.pdbx_strand_id
1 'polypeptide(L)'
;MGQGVSQNVYLANASGQDNYAMAALSSEWALIDFITEGALSVLLVGVEDIVAVAADVAELPSALNSLSDLFGYLKVAVQFLSKTSTTDRHVITAAQSLVNAFKNTSNQIAFNAYKNIESEDFFNMYLTPSGIAGMAGAKTISMMVVSGDGKQLAMWDTGSDDSWITTSQQTIVRSKYGSIWQQDPGSGTEEWSDLLSA
;
A
#
# COMPACT_ATOMS: atom_id res chain seq x y z
N MET A 1 -26.31 -2.33 23.90
CA MET A 1 -25.80 -1.17 23.12
C MET A 1 -24.32 -1.42 22.91
N GLY A 2 -23.97 -2.06 21.79
CA GLY A 2 -22.57 -2.33 21.48
C GLY A 2 -21.90 -1.00 21.13
N GLN A 3 -20.89 -0.60 21.87
CA GLN A 3 -19.99 0.46 21.43
C GLN A 3 -19.30 -0.08 20.18
N GLY A 4 -19.52 0.54 19.03
CA GLY A 4 -18.75 0.27 17.82
C GLY A 4 -17.29 0.52 18.17
N VAL A 5 -16.46 -0.52 18.08
CA VAL A 5 -15.02 -0.37 18.28
C VAL A 5 -14.51 0.27 17.00
N SER A 6 -14.23 1.57 17.06
CA SER A 6 -13.59 2.30 15.98
C SER A 6 -12.25 1.63 15.69
N GLN A 7 -12.15 1.03 14.51
CA GLN A 7 -10.90 0.47 14.00
C GLN A 7 -10.01 1.64 13.60
N ASN A 8 -8.72 1.56 13.99
CA ASN A 8 -7.74 2.56 13.62
C ASN A 8 -6.36 1.91 13.44
N VAL A 9 -5.89 1.89 12.19
CA VAL A 9 -4.54 1.45 11.84
C VAL A 9 -3.67 2.67 11.56
N TYR A 10 -2.68 2.89 12.43
CA TYR A 10 -1.73 3.98 12.26
C TYR A 10 -0.42 3.50 11.64
N LEU A 11 0.16 4.33 10.77
CA LEU A 11 1.51 4.14 10.26
C LEU A 11 2.36 5.37 10.59
N ALA A 12 3.41 5.15 11.38
CA ALA A 12 4.45 6.11 11.67
C ALA A 12 5.59 5.96 10.67
N ASN A 13 6.20 7.08 10.28
CA ASN A 13 7.27 7.09 9.30
C ASN A 13 8.58 7.64 9.88
N ALA A 14 9.51 6.73 10.17
CA ALA A 14 10.89 7.03 10.56
C ALA A 14 11.90 6.56 9.49
N SER A 15 11.47 6.38 8.24
CA SER A 15 12.29 5.74 7.18
C SER A 15 13.36 6.65 6.56
N GLY A 16 13.32 7.96 6.84
CA GLY A 16 14.20 8.96 6.23
C GLY A 16 13.68 9.56 4.92
N GLN A 17 12.52 9.10 4.45
CA GLN A 17 11.80 9.62 3.29
C GLN A 17 10.30 9.59 3.54
N ASP A 18 9.49 10.23 2.68
CA ASP A 18 8.03 10.08 2.72
C ASP A 18 7.62 8.67 2.32
N ASN A 19 6.50 8.18 2.86
CA ASN A 19 5.90 6.89 2.49
C ASN A 19 4.46 7.11 2.05
N TYR A 20 3.94 6.17 1.25
CA TYR A 20 2.63 6.25 0.64
C TYR A 20 1.89 4.96 0.92
N ALA A 21 0.76 5.04 1.62
CA ALA A 21 0.07 3.86 2.11
C ALA A 21 -1.41 3.81 1.70
N MET A 22 -1.86 2.60 1.40
CA MET A 22 -3.26 2.27 1.13
C MET A 22 -3.66 1.11 2.04
N ALA A 23 -4.91 1.12 2.50
CA ALA A 23 -5.47 0.04 3.31
C ALA A 23 -6.81 -0.42 2.69
N ALA A 24 -7.08 -1.72 2.83
CA ALA A 24 -8.31 -2.38 2.39
C ALA A 24 -8.74 -3.41 3.44
N LEU A 25 -10.03 -3.76 3.52
CA LEU A 25 -10.52 -4.79 4.47
C LEU A 25 -9.88 -6.17 4.24
N SER A 26 -9.43 -6.45 3.02
CA SER A 26 -8.60 -7.61 2.69
C SER A 26 -7.87 -7.33 1.38
N SER A 27 -6.87 -8.15 1.08
CA SER A 27 -6.14 -8.05 -0.20
C SER A 27 -7.04 -8.27 -1.42
N GLU A 28 -8.13 -9.03 -1.25
CA GLU A 28 -9.06 -9.40 -2.32
C GLU A 28 -10.23 -8.44 -2.50
N TRP A 29 -10.32 -7.41 -1.65
CA TRP A 29 -11.39 -6.43 -1.76
C TRP A 29 -11.23 -5.61 -3.04
N ALA A 30 -12.34 -5.39 -3.74
CA ALA A 30 -12.32 -4.73 -5.03
C ALA A 30 -11.91 -3.26 -4.87
N LEU A 31 -10.95 -2.80 -5.66
CA LEU A 31 -10.47 -1.40 -5.62
C LEU A 31 -11.63 -0.42 -5.87
N ILE A 32 -12.58 -0.80 -6.72
CA ILE A 32 -13.76 0.00 -7.07
C ILE A 32 -14.66 0.31 -5.86
N ASP A 33 -14.57 -0.49 -4.80
CA ASP A 33 -15.42 -0.33 -3.62
C ASP A 33 -14.94 0.79 -2.70
N PHE A 34 -13.67 1.23 -2.82
CA PHE A 34 -13.06 2.20 -1.92
C PHE A 34 -12.15 3.24 -2.59
N ILE A 35 -11.97 3.19 -3.91
CA ILE A 35 -11.25 4.20 -4.70
C ILE A 35 -12.25 4.94 -5.60
N THR A 36 -12.18 6.27 -5.61
CA THR A 36 -13.02 7.09 -6.50
C THR A 36 -12.75 6.78 -7.98
N GLU A 37 -13.76 6.88 -8.84
CA GLU A 37 -13.64 6.59 -10.28
C GLU A 37 -12.49 7.34 -10.97
N GLY A 38 -12.26 8.61 -10.61
CA GLY A 38 -11.16 9.41 -11.13
C GLY A 38 -9.78 8.89 -10.69
N ALA A 39 -9.63 8.52 -9.42
CA ALA A 39 -8.41 7.93 -8.89
C ALA A 39 -8.13 6.53 -9.50
N LEU A 40 -9.18 5.72 -9.67
CA LEU A 40 -9.09 4.43 -10.34
C LEU A 40 -8.64 4.57 -11.80
N SER A 41 -9.16 5.56 -12.52
CA SER A 41 -8.76 5.84 -13.90
C SER A 41 -7.27 6.17 -14.01
N VAL A 42 -6.72 6.93 -13.06
CA VAL A 42 -5.29 7.25 -13.00
C VAL A 42 -4.45 5.99 -12.73
N LEU A 43 -4.91 5.11 -11.85
CA LEU A 43 -4.24 3.82 -11.59
C LEU A 43 -4.26 2.92 -12.84
N LEU A 44 -5.38 2.84 -13.55
CA LEU A 44 -5.52 2.02 -14.74
C LEU A 44 -4.57 2.46 -15.86
N VAL A 45 -4.41 3.78 -16.08
CA VAL A 45 -3.42 4.30 -17.04
C VAL A 45 -2.00 3.85 -16.68
N GLY A 46 -1.62 3.92 -15.40
CA GLY A 46 -0.32 3.44 -14.95
C GLY A 46 -0.13 1.92 -15.14
N VAL A 47 -1.20 1.13 -14.96
CA VAL A 47 -1.19 -0.32 -15.20
C VAL A 47 -1.00 -0.63 -16.68
N GLU A 48 -1.70 0.07 -17.58
CA GLU A 48 -1.56 -0.10 -19.03
C GLU A 48 -0.11 0.18 -19.48
N ASP A 49 0.51 1.24 -18.95
CA ASP A 49 1.92 1.56 -19.23
C ASP A 49 2.86 0.41 -18.81
N ILE A 50 2.61 -0.21 -17.64
CA ILE A 50 3.41 -1.35 -17.16
C ILE A 50 3.19 -2.59 -18.02
N VAL A 51 1.95 -2.92 -18.37
CA VAL A 51 1.63 -4.07 -19.23
C VAL A 51 2.36 -3.95 -20.56
N ALA A 52 2.42 -2.76 -21.15
CA ALA A 52 3.09 -2.52 -22.43
C ALA A 52 4.60 -2.82 -22.39
N VAL A 53 5.27 -2.67 -21.24
CA VAL A 53 6.72 -2.88 -21.10
C VAL A 53 7.10 -4.20 -20.42
N ALA A 54 6.15 -4.86 -19.75
CA ALA A 54 6.39 -6.06 -18.95
C ALA A 54 5.84 -7.36 -19.57
N ALA A 55 5.09 -7.27 -20.67
CA ALA A 55 4.37 -8.39 -21.29
C ALA A 55 5.21 -9.66 -21.49
N ASP A 56 6.50 -9.51 -21.81
CA ASP A 56 7.40 -10.64 -22.11
C ASP A 56 8.31 -11.06 -20.95
N VAL A 57 8.27 -10.35 -19.80
CA VAL A 57 9.27 -10.49 -18.73
C VAL A 57 8.68 -10.72 -17.34
N ALA A 58 7.35 -10.64 -17.17
CA ALA A 58 6.68 -10.89 -15.90
C ALA A 58 5.30 -11.53 -16.10
N GLU A 59 4.93 -12.43 -15.21
CA GLU A 59 3.54 -12.88 -15.07
C GLU A 59 2.76 -11.80 -14.31
N LEU A 60 2.04 -10.98 -15.06
CA LEU A 60 1.16 -9.95 -14.52
C LEU A 60 -0.26 -10.50 -14.31
N PRO A 61 -1.02 -9.95 -13.35
CA PRO A 61 -2.45 -10.21 -13.25
C PRO A 61 -3.16 -9.93 -14.58
N SER A 62 -4.26 -10.63 -14.84
CA SER A 62 -5.04 -10.46 -16.08
C SER A 62 -5.88 -9.18 -16.08
N ALA A 63 -6.21 -8.65 -14.90
CA ALA A 63 -6.93 -7.40 -14.70
C ALA A 63 -6.62 -6.84 -13.30
N LEU A 64 -6.78 -5.52 -13.16
CA LEU A 64 -6.70 -4.83 -11.88
C LEU A 64 -8.08 -4.83 -11.20
N ASN A 65 -8.34 -5.78 -10.30
CA ASN A 65 -9.60 -5.85 -9.55
C ASN A 65 -9.40 -5.57 -8.07
N SER A 66 -8.33 -6.11 -7.48
CA SER A 66 -8.11 -6.09 -6.03
C SER A 66 -6.81 -5.39 -5.63
N LEU A 67 -6.60 -5.24 -4.32
CA LEU A 67 -5.34 -4.75 -3.77
C LEU A 67 -4.18 -5.73 -4.07
N SER A 68 -4.46 -7.03 -4.09
CA SER A 68 -3.50 -8.09 -4.47
C SER A 68 -3.06 -7.96 -5.93
N ASP A 69 -4.00 -7.68 -6.85
CA ASP A 69 -3.67 -7.41 -8.26
C ASP A 69 -2.77 -6.18 -8.38
N LEU A 70 -3.13 -5.10 -7.68
CA LEU A 70 -2.35 -3.86 -7.65
C LEU A 70 -0.92 -4.10 -7.14
N PHE A 71 -0.77 -4.93 -6.11
CA PHE A 71 0.54 -5.33 -5.59
C PHE A 71 1.38 -6.02 -6.67
N GLY A 72 0.79 -6.92 -7.45
CA GLY A 72 1.46 -7.61 -8.55
C GLY A 72 2.04 -6.64 -9.58
N TYR A 73 1.25 -5.67 -10.04
CA TYR A 73 1.72 -4.64 -10.98
C TYR A 73 2.79 -3.73 -10.37
N LEU A 74 2.57 -3.26 -9.13
CA LEU A 74 3.53 -2.38 -8.43
C LEU A 74 4.85 -3.10 -8.16
N LYS A 75 4.83 -4.39 -7.84
CA LYS A 75 6.04 -5.18 -7.64
C LYS A 75 6.92 -5.15 -8.89
N VAL A 76 6.33 -5.30 -10.07
CA VAL A 76 7.06 -5.20 -11.35
C VAL A 76 7.59 -3.79 -11.59
N ALA A 77 6.77 -2.75 -11.38
CA ALA A 77 7.21 -1.36 -11.51
C ALA A 77 8.40 -1.05 -10.58
N VAL A 78 8.27 -1.40 -9.31
CA VAL A 78 9.29 -1.18 -8.30
C VAL A 78 10.57 -1.98 -8.63
N GLN A 79 10.46 -3.22 -9.14
CA GLN A 79 11.61 -3.97 -9.64
C GLN A 79 12.34 -3.23 -10.78
N PHE A 80 11.61 -2.63 -11.72
CA PHE A 80 12.24 -1.85 -12.78
C PHE A 80 12.96 -0.60 -12.26
N LEU A 81 12.43 0.07 -11.24
CA LEU A 81 13.04 1.26 -10.63
C LEU A 81 14.22 0.93 -9.71
N SER A 82 14.20 -0.24 -9.09
CA SER A 82 15.26 -0.69 -8.17
C SER A 82 16.45 -1.32 -8.90
N LYS A 83 16.25 -1.85 -10.12
CA LYS A 83 17.34 -2.40 -10.95
C LYS A 83 18.22 -1.28 -11.51
N THR A 84 19.47 -1.21 -11.05
CA THR A 84 20.47 -0.23 -11.53
C THR A 84 20.91 -0.44 -12.99
N SER A 85 20.58 -1.58 -13.61
CA SER A 85 20.98 -1.94 -14.97
C SER A 85 19.99 -1.55 -16.05
N THR A 86 18.72 -1.27 -15.71
CA THR A 86 17.72 -0.84 -16.67
C THR A 86 18.00 0.60 -17.07
N THR A 87 18.55 0.82 -18.25
CA THR A 87 18.77 2.15 -18.84
C THR A 87 17.71 2.51 -19.88
N ASP A 88 16.78 1.59 -20.15
CA ASP A 88 15.66 1.84 -21.04
C ASP A 88 14.71 2.86 -20.41
N ARG A 89 14.68 4.06 -21.01
CA ARG A 89 13.87 5.17 -20.55
C ARG A 89 12.38 4.88 -20.64
N HIS A 90 11.93 4.06 -21.59
CA HIS A 90 10.52 3.72 -21.73
C HIS A 90 10.05 2.87 -20.55
N VAL A 91 10.85 1.86 -20.16
CA VAL A 91 10.59 1.01 -18.99
C VAL A 91 10.56 1.83 -17.70
N ILE A 92 11.55 2.72 -17.52
CA ILE A 92 11.61 3.59 -16.34
C ILE A 92 10.39 4.52 -16.28
N THR A 93 10.00 5.11 -17.42
CA THR A 93 8.86 6.04 -17.47
C THR A 93 7.55 5.32 -17.15
N ALA A 94 7.33 4.12 -17.70
CA ALA A 94 6.16 3.31 -17.38
C ALA A 94 6.10 2.93 -15.90
N ALA A 95 7.23 2.52 -15.32
CA ALA A 95 7.31 2.19 -13.91
C ALA A 95 7.07 3.39 -12.99
N GLN A 96 7.62 4.55 -13.35
CA GLN A 96 7.32 5.81 -12.65
C GLN A 96 5.86 6.21 -12.78
N SER A 97 5.22 5.96 -13.93
CA SER A 97 3.81 6.24 -14.16
C SER A 97 2.93 5.50 -13.16
N LEU A 98 3.09 4.18 -13.03
CA LEU A 98 2.32 3.39 -12.06
C LEU A 98 2.62 3.77 -10.61
N VAL A 99 3.88 3.93 -10.24
CA VAL A 99 4.24 4.33 -8.87
C VAL A 99 3.67 5.71 -8.53
N ASN A 100 3.74 6.67 -9.44
CA ASN A 100 3.16 8.00 -9.21
C ASN A 100 1.63 7.95 -9.15
N ALA A 101 0.98 7.11 -9.97
CA ALA A 101 -0.45 6.87 -9.89
C ALA A 101 -0.84 6.34 -8.51
N PHE A 102 -0.11 5.35 -7.97
CA PHE A 102 -0.33 4.86 -6.61
C PHE A 102 -0.10 5.95 -5.55
N LYS A 103 0.97 6.73 -5.65
CA LYS A 103 1.26 7.83 -4.71
C LYS A 103 0.15 8.88 -4.70
N ASN A 104 -0.48 9.16 -5.84
CA ASN A 104 -1.56 10.12 -5.96
C ASN A 104 -2.89 9.61 -5.40
N THR A 105 -3.08 8.30 -5.30
CA THR A 105 -4.31 7.67 -4.80
C THR A 105 -4.20 7.14 -3.38
N SER A 106 -3.06 7.34 -2.72
CA SER A 106 -2.74 6.84 -1.39
C SER A 106 -2.56 7.95 -0.36
N ASN A 107 -2.50 7.55 0.90
CA ASN A 107 -2.20 8.46 2.00
C ASN A 107 -0.68 8.67 2.10
N GLN A 108 -0.21 9.89 1.81
CA GLN A 108 1.18 10.27 2.05
C GLN A 108 1.44 10.42 3.56
N ILE A 109 2.39 9.67 4.12
CA ILE A 109 2.94 9.85 5.46
C ILE A 109 4.32 10.52 5.33
N ALA A 110 4.39 11.80 5.67
CA ALA A 110 5.66 12.54 5.65
C ALA A 110 6.69 11.92 6.60
N PHE A 111 7.98 12.09 6.31
CA PHE A 111 9.04 11.71 7.26
C PHE A 111 8.85 12.39 8.62
N ASN A 112 9.02 11.63 9.71
CA ASN A 112 8.75 12.02 11.11
C ASN A 112 7.27 12.36 11.40
N ALA A 113 6.35 11.96 10.54
CA ALA A 113 4.92 12.04 10.80
C ALA A 113 4.33 10.63 10.99
N TYR A 114 3.10 10.60 11.51
CA TYR A 114 2.26 9.42 11.49
C TYR A 114 0.89 9.81 10.96
N LYS A 115 0.20 8.86 10.33
CA LYS A 115 -1.19 9.04 9.89
C LYS A 115 -2.01 7.83 10.27
N ASN A 116 -3.29 8.06 10.52
CA ASN A 116 -4.27 6.99 10.53
C ASN A 116 -4.54 6.61 9.08
N ILE A 117 -4.08 5.42 8.69
CA ILE A 117 -4.22 4.91 7.32
C ILE A 117 -5.59 4.26 7.13
N GLU A 118 -6.18 3.78 8.22
CA GLU A 118 -7.55 3.35 8.29
C GLU A 118 -8.29 4.16 9.37
N SER A 119 -9.35 4.86 8.98
CA SER A 119 -10.34 5.32 9.96
C SER A 119 -11.71 4.93 9.44
N GLU A 120 -12.62 4.52 10.32
CA GLU A 120 -14.02 4.30 9.97
C GLU A 120 -14.59 5.49 9.16
N ASP A 121 -14.17 6.72 9.45
CA ASP A 121 -14.54 7.92 8.70
C ASP A 121 -13.99 7.97 7.26
N PHE A 122 -12.74 7.53 7.04
CA PHE A 122 -12.13 7.45 5.72
C PHE A 122 -12.91 6.49 4.82
N PHE A 123 -13.25 5.32 5.34
CA PHE A 123 -14.06 4.38 4.59
C PHE A 123 -15.53 4.82 4.47
N ASN A 124 -16.15 5.35 5.51
CA ASN A 124 -17.52 5.89 5.41
C ASN A 124 -17.65 7.01 4.36
N MET A 125 -16.55 7.72 4.04
CA MET A 125 -16.53 8.76 3.00
C MET A 125 -16.34 8.21 1.58
N TYR A 126 -15.67 7.08 1.41
CA TYR A 126 -15.31 6.53 0.10
C TYR A 126 -15.98 5.20 -0.26
N LEU A 127 -16.67 4.56 0.68
CA LEU A 127 -17.34 3.30 0.46
C LEU A 127 -18.72 3.48 -0.16
N THR A 128 -19.00 2.64 -1.15
CA THR A 128 -20.37 2.37 -1.57
C THR A 128 -21.13 1.66 -0.45
N PRO A 129 -22.48 1.69 -0.43
CA PRO A 129 -23.28 1.04 0.62
C PRO A 129 -22.95 -0.46 0.85
N SER A 130 -22.46 -1.17 -0.17
CA SER A 130 -21.98 -2.56 -0.07
C SER A 130 -20.65 -2.69 0.69
N GLY A 131 -19.74 -1.72 0.55
CA GLY A 131 -18.47 -1.69 1.29
C GLY A 131 -18.68 -1.47 2.79
N ILE A 132 -19.62 -0.59 3.17
CA ILE A 132 -19.94 -0.29 4.58
C ILE A 132 -20.42 -1.56 5.32
N ALA A 133 -21.15 -2.45 4.65
CA ALA A 133 -21.59 -3.72 5.24
C ALA A 133 -20.44 -4.72 5.48
N GLY A 134 -19.36 -4.65 4.69
CA GLY A 134 -18.15 -5.45 4.89
C GLY A 134 -17.31 -5.01 6.10
N MET A 135 -17.37 -3.72 6.46
CA MET A 135 -16.59 -3.16 7.57
C MET A 135 -16.99 -3.69 8.95
N ALA A 136 -18.29 -3.93 9.18
CA ALA A 136 -18.81 -4.29 10.50
C ALA A 136 -18.31 -5.65 11.05
N GLY A 137 -17.49 -6.40 10.29
CA GLY A 137 -16.98 -7.71 10.68
C GLY A 137 -15.51 -7.99 10.40
N ALA A 138 -14.75 -7.07 9.78
CA ALA A 138 -13.34 -7.32 9.48
C ALA A 138 -12.49 -7.24 10.75
N LYS A 139 -11.73 -8.29 11.05
CA LYS A 139 -10.75 -8.32 12.17
C LYS A 139 -9.33 -8.04 11.72
N THR A 140 -9.14 -8.01 10.41
CA THR A 140 -7.85 -7.95 9.74
C THR A 140 -8.01 -6.99 8.57
N ILE A 141 -7.01 -6.16 8.33
CA ILE A 141 -6.93 -5.15 7.27
C ILE A 141 -5.67 -5.46 6.47
N SER A 142 -5.73 -5.35 5.15
CA SER A 142 -4.55 -5.46 4.30
C SER A 142 -3.97 -4.08 4.05
N MET A 143 -2.71 -3.89 4.40
CA MET A 143 -1.95 -2.66 4.18
C MET A 143 -0.99 -2.84 3.03
N MET A 144 -0.88 -1.81 2.20
CA MET A 144 0.16 -1.69 1.18
C MET A 144 0.91 -0.37 1.36
N VAL A 145 2.24 -0.42 1.32
CA VAL A 145 3.11 0.76 1.47
C VAL A 145 4.18 0.79 0.38
N VAL A 146 4.36 1.96 -0.23
CA VAL A 146 5.44 2.27 -1.17
C VAL A 146 6.32 3.37 -0.59
N SER A 147 7.64 3.22 -0.74
CA SER A 147 8.62 4.24 -0.34
C SER A 147 8.56 5.48 -1.23
N GLY A 148 9.00 6.62 -0.72
CA GLY A 148 8.93 7.91 -1.43
C GLY A 148 9.67 7.94 -2.76
N ASP A 149 10.80 7.25 -2.84
CA ASP A 149 11.59 7.02 -4.05
C ASP A 149 11.01 5.96 -5.00
N GLY A 150 9.95 5.24 -4.59
CA GLY A 150 9.28 4.23 -5.40
C GLY A 150 10.04 2.92 -5.54
N LYS A 151 11.05 2.67 -4.70
CA LYS A 151 11.96 1.52 -4.83
C LYS A 151 11.71 0.40 -3.83
N GLN A 152 10.83 0.62 -2.87
CA GLN A 152 10.44 -0.36 -1.88
C GLN A 152 8.91 -0.46 -1.83
N LEU A 153 8.41 -1.69 -1.71
CA LEU A 153 6.99 -2.02 -1.64
C LEU A 153 6.79 -3.10 -0.60
N ALA A 154 5.80 -2.95 0.28
CA ALA A 154 5.40 -3.98 1.23
C ALA A 154 3.87 -4.11 1.21
N MET A 155 3.38 -5.33 1.41
CA MET A 155 1.98 -5.59 1.67
C MET A 155 1.86 -6.68 2.74
N TRP A 156 1.01 -6.44 3.73
CA TRP A 156 0.81 -7.36 4.83
C TRP A 156 -0.58 -7.18 5.43
N ASP A 157 -1.05 -8.20 6.14
CA ASP A 157 -2.30 -8.14 6.89
C ASP A 157 -2.03 -7.74 8.34
N THR A 158 -2.88 -6.88 8.89
CA THR A 158 -2.74 -6.28 10.21
C THR A 158 -4.05 -6.32 10.98
N GLY A 159 -3.99 -6.36 12.31
CA GLY A 159 -5.17 -6.18 13.15
C GLY A 159 -5.76 -4.77 13.05
N SER A 160 -7.02 -4.62 13.45
CA SER A 160 -7.78 -3.37 13.38
C SER A 160 -7.30 -2.24 14.30
N ASP A 161 -6.46 -2.55 15.30
CA ASP A 161 -5.91 -1.59 16.27
C ASP A 161 -4.38 -1.56 16.26
N ASP A 162 -3.79 -2.16 15.23
CA ASP A 162 -2.37 -2.34 15.12
C ASP A 162 -1.73 -1.09 14.51
N SER A 163 -0.81 -0.46 15.24
CA SER A 163 0.04 0.63 14.72
C SER A 163 1.43 0.16 14.25
N TRP A 164 1.93 0.65 13.14
CA TRP A 164 3.22 0.24 12.56
C TRP A 164 4.19 1.40 12.40
N ILE A 165 5.48 1.09 12.27
CA ILE A 165 6.57 2.06 12.09
C ILE A 165 7.43 1.60 10.92
N THR A 166 7.50 2.37 9.84
CA THR A 166 8.55 2.17 8.83
C THR A 166 9.85 2.78 9.36
N THR A 167 10.91 1.98 9.49
CA THR A 167 12.14 2.35 10.18
C THR A 167 13.25 2.78 9.23
N SER A 168 14.25 3.48 9.77
CA SER A 168 15.49 3.81 9.04
C SER A 168 16.35 2.59 8.68
N GLN A 169 16.08 1.44 9.31
CA GLN A 169 16.76 0.17 9.09
C GLN A 169 16.16 -0.60 7.90
N GLN A 170 15.29 0.04 7.10
CA GLN A 170 14.58 -0.59 6.00
C GLN A 170 13.77 -1.81 6.46
N THR A 171 13.05 -1.65 7.58
CA THR A 171 12.09 -2.65 8.06
C THR A 171 10.80 -1.95 8.46
N ILE A 172 9.73 -2.72 8.62
CA ILE A 172 8.44 -2.25 9.11
C ILE A 172 8.13 -3.00 10.40
N VAL A 173 7.95 -2.29 11.51
CA VAL A 173 7.90 -2.91 12.84
C VAL A 173 6.61 -2.51 13.55
N ARG A 174 5.99 -3.44 14.28
CA ARG A 174 4.84 -3.12 15.14
C ARG A 174 5.24 -2.06 16.17
N SER A 175 4.35 -1.12 16.43
CA SER A 175 4.47 -0.22 17.56
C SER A 175 3.90 -0.88 18.81
N LYS A 176 4.51 -0.58 19.96
CA LYS A 176 4.00 -0.98 21.27
C LYS A 176 2.60 -0.41 21.48
N TYR A 177 1.69 -1.23 22.01
CA TYR A 177 0.33 -0.82 22.32
C TYR A 177 0.29 0.47 23.17
N GLY A 178 -0.54 1.44 22.74
CA GLY A 178 -0.67 2.76 23.37
C GLY A 178 0.45 3.76 23.01
N SER A 179 1.34 3.42 22.08
CA SER A 179 2.39 4.30 21.55
C SER A 179 2.43 4.18 20.02
N ILE A 180 2.93 5.21 19.33
CA ILE A 180 3.13 5.20 17.87
C ILE A 180 4.60 5.19 17.45
N TRP A 181 5.52 5.61 18.34
CA TRP A 181 6.96 5.73 18.04
C TRP A 181 7.85 4.75 18.80
N GLN A 182 7.27 3.84 19.58
CA GLN A 182 8.02 2.83 20.33
C GLN A 182 7.92 1.51 19.62
N GLN A 183 9.03 1.01 19.09
CA GLN A 183 9.08 -0.27 18.38
C GLN A 183 8.83 -1.44 19.34
N ASP A 184 8.08 -2.42 18.87
CA ASP A 184 7.86 -3.72 19.51
C ASP A 184 8.00 -4.86 18.48
N PRO A 185 9.24 -5.15 18.03
CA PRO A 185 9.48 -6.16 16.99
C PRO A 185 9.05 -7.57 17.40
N GLY A 186 8.96 -7.86 18.71
CA GLY A 186 8.44 -9.14 19.20
C GLY A 186 6.95 -9.35 18.92
N SER A 187 6.20 -8.27 18.69
CA SER A 187 4.78 -8.30 18.33
C SER A 187 4.55 -8.39 16.82
N GLY A 188 5.58 -8.15 15.99
CA GLY A 188 5.50 -8.28 14.53
C GLY A 188 6.53 -7.43 13.79
N THR A 189 7.05 -7.96 12.69
CA THR A 189 8.00 -7.30 11.78
C THR A 189 7.66 -7.74 10.36
N GLU A 190 7.67 -6.79 9.44
CA GLU A 190 7.49 -6.98 8.01
C GLU A 190 8.71 -6.42 7.28
N GLU A 191 9.07 -7.09 6.20
CA GLU A 191 10.15 -6.66 5.32
C GLU A 191 9.57 -5.88 4.14
N TRP A 192 10.34 -4.93 3.62
CA TRP A 192 10.08 -4.48 2.26
C TRP A 192 10.28 -5.70 1.35
N SER A 193 9.39 -5.87 0.37
CA SER A 193 9.50 -6.98 -0.57
C SER A 193 10.94 -7.05 -1.08
N ASP A 194 11.59 -8.19 -0.89
CA ASP A 194 12.93 -8.40 -1.41
C ASP A 194 12.86 -8.41 -2.94
N LEU A 195 13.14 -7.26 -3.55
CA LEU A 195 13.08 -7.07 -4.99
C LEU A 195 14.36 -7.60 -5.68
N LEU A 196 15.25 -8.26 -4.92
CA LEU A 196 16.54 -8.79 -5.34
C LEU A 196 16.66 -10.33 -5.26
N SER A 197 15.61 -11.05 -4.83
CA SER A 197 15.61 -12.52 -4.71
C SER A 197 14.80 -13.21 -5.81
N ALA A 198 14.93 -12.73 -7.06
CA ALA A 198 14.52 -13.44 -8.27
C ALA A 198 15.75 -13.80 -9.10
#